data_AF-A0A3G8CBJ7-F1
#
_entry.id   AF-A0A3G8CBJ7-F1
#
_cell.length_a   1.000
_cell.length_b   1.000
_cell.length_c   1.000
_cell.angle_alpha   90.00
_cell.angle_beta   90.00
_cell.angle_gamma   90.00
#
_symmetry.space_group_name_H-M   'P 1'
#
loop_
_entity.id
_entity.type
_entity.pdbx_description
1 polymer ?
#
loop_
_entity_poly.entity_id
_entity_poly.type
_entity_poly.pdbx_seq_one_letter_code
_entity_poly.pdbx_strand_id
1 'polypeptide(L)'
;MITNHLPKTIPPLEKEVEAAVQGQRELASLLSTKFETQRIDIFDKEDKPHTLVLPTSALRLLVDILGELALGNAVKVVPVHAELTSQEAADLLNVSRPHLVKMLEEGAIPFTKTGRHRRIRFSDLMAFKQRRDEESQEAMEELVRQTRELGLGYDE
;
A
#
# COMPACT_ATOMS: atom_id res chain seq x y z
N MET A 1 7.00 25.69 -2.52
CA MET A 1 7.21 24.25 -2.26
C MET A 1 5.95 23.71 -1.63
N ILE A 2 5.25 22.78 -2.28
CA ILE A 2 4.09 22.11 -1.67
C ILE A 2 4.65 21.04 -0.74
N THR A 3 4.77 21.35 0.54
CA THR A 3 4.94 20.33 1.58
C THR A 3 3.70 19.47 1.58
N ASN A 4 3.75 18.33 0.90
CA ASN A 4 2.69 17.33 0.92
C ASN A 4 2.67 16.70 2.31
N HIS A 5 2.04 17.36 3.27
CA HIS A 5 1.82 16.81 4.60
C HIS A 5 0.84 15.64 4.44
N LEU A 6 1.38 14.43 4.50
CA LEU A 6 0.56 13.22 4.43
C LEU A 6 -0.32 13.17 5.70
N PRO A 7 -1.66 13.18 5.57
CA PRO A 7 -2.55 13.14 6.72
C PRO A 7 -2.36 11.85 7.51
N LYS A 8 -2.59 11.92 8.83
CA LYS A 8 -2.55 10.76 9.73
C LYS A 8 -3.57 9.73 9.27
N THR A 9 -3.13 8.50 9.05
CA THR A 9 -3.99 7.33 8.79
C THR A 9 -4.63 6.89 10.10
N ILE A 10 -5.94 7.02 10.20
CA ILE A 10 -6.74 6.60 11.35
C ILE A 10 -7.40 5.27 10.98
N PRO A 11 -7.41 4.25 11.84
CA PRO A 11 -8.12 2.99 11.58
C PRO A 11 -9.63 3.24 11.45
N PRO A 12 -10.34 2.46 10.61
CA PRO A 12 -11.77 2.63 10.40
C PRO A 12 -12.59 2.32 11.65
N LEU A 13 -13.74 2.98 11.78
CA LEU A 13 -14.74 2.66 12.80
C LEU A 13 -15.48 1.35 12.43
N GLU A 14 -16.07 0.67 13.42
CA GLU A 14 -16.79 -0.60 13.21
C GLU A 14 -17.86 -0.51 12.11
N LYS A 15 -18.64 0.59 12.11
CA LYS A 15 -19.64 0.86 11.06
C LYS A 15 -19.02 1.05 9.67
N GLU A 16 -17.82 1.60 9.59
CA GLU A 16 -17.10 1.77 8.32
C GLU A 16 -16.57 0.44 7.82
N VAL A 17 -16.12 -0.45 8.72
CA VAL A 17 -15.71 -1.82 8.37
C VAL A 17 -16.88 -2.61 7.78
N GLU A 18 -18.04 -2.58 8.42
CA GLU A 18 -19.26 -3.24 7.93
C GLU A 18 -19.67 -2.72 6.54
N ALA A 19 -19.72 -1.39 6.39
CA ALA A 19 -20.03 -0.75 5.12
C ALA A 19 -18.99 -1.09 4.03
N ALA A 20 -17.71 -1.21 4.40
CA ALA A 20 -16.65 -1.58 3.48
C ALA A 20 -16.79 -3.03 2.97
N VAL A 21 -17.13 -3.98 3.84
CA VAL A 21 -17.41 -5.38 3.44
C VAL A 21 -18.53 -5.45 2.42
N GLN A 22 -19.65 -4.77 2.68
CA GLN A 22 -20.79 -4.75 1.78
C GLN A 22 -20.45 -4.05 0.46
N GLY A 23 -19.91 -2.84 0.55
CA GLY A 23 -19.54 -2.03 -0.62
C GLY A 23 -18.51 -2.71 -1.52
N GLN A 24 -17.52 -3.40 -0.96
CA GLN A 24 -16.51 -4.13 -1.72
C GLN A 24 -17.17 -5.21 -2.59
N ARG A 25 -18.06 -6.02 -2.01
CA ARG A 25 -18.74 -7.12 -2.71
C ARG A 25 -19.64 -6.60 -3.83
N GLU A 26 -20.45 -5.59 -3.53
CA GLU A 26 -21.36 -4.99 -4.51
C GLU A 26 -20.58 -4.36 -5.67
N LEU A 27 -19.59 -3.52 -5.37
CA LEU A 27 -18.81 -2.82 -6.37
C LEU A 27 -17.98 -3.79 -7.23
N ALA A 28 -17.33 -4.79 -6.62
CA ALA A 28 -16.59 -5.82 -7.36
C ALA A 28 -17.47 -6.57 -8.35
N SER A 29 -18.71 -6.89 -7.98
CA SER A 29 -19.66 -7.57 -8.87
C SER A 29 -20.00 -6.70 -10.10
N LEU A 30 -20.23 -5.41 -9.90
CA LEU A 30 -20.61 -4.46 -10.95
C LEU A 30 -19.46 -4.13 -11.92
N LEU A 31 -18.21 -4.21 -11.45
CA LEU A 31 -17.00 -3.93 -12.23
C LEU A 31 -16.51 -5.12 -13.08
N SER A 32 -17.25 -6.23 -13.12
CA SER A 32 -16.98 -7.36 -14.04
C SER A 32 -17.13 -7.01 -15.53
N THR A 33 -17.54 -5.77 -15.82
CA THR A 33 -17.79 -5.25 -17.17
C THR A 33 -16.51 -4.69 -17.84
N LYS A 34 -16.47 -4.66 -19.18
CA LYS A 34 -15.30 -4.22 -19.98
C LYS A 34 -15.27 -2.71 -20.27
N PHE A 35 -16.10 -1.90 -19.60
CA PHE A 35 -16.16 -0.46 -19.85
C PHE A 35 -14.93 0.27 -19.30
N GLU A 36 -14.49 1.33 -19.99
CA GLU A 36 -13.37 2.18 -19.55
C GLU A 36 -13.78 3.15 -18.43
N THR A 37 -15.04 3.57 -18.43
CA THR A 37 -15.63 4.46 -17.41
C THR A 37 -16.97 3.92 -16.94
N GLN A 38 -17.40 4.35 -15.75
CA GLN A 38 -18.70 4.04 -15.19
C GLN A 38 -19.38 5.25 -14.58
N ARG A 39 -20.71 5.23 -14.62
CA ARG A 39 -21.57 6.22 -13.96
C ARG A 39 -21.92 5.75 -12.56
N ILE A 40 -21.74 6.63 -11.58
CA ILE A 40 -22.17 6.40 -10.19
C ILE A 40 -23.02 7.58 -9.72
N ASP A 41 -23.96 7.34 -8.82
CA ASP A 41 -24.74 8.40 -8.19
C ASP A 41 -24.28 8.58 -6.74
N ILE A 42 -24.04 9.83 -6.34
CA ILE A 42 -23.75 10.21 -4.96
C ILE A 42 -24.88 11.10 -4.45
N PHE A 43 -25.40 10.78 -3.27
CA PHE A 43 -26.49 11.51 -2.66
C PHE A 43 -25.92 12.60 -1.74
N ASP A 44 -26.45 13.81 -1.83
CA ASP A 44 -26.09 14.90 -0.92
C ASP A 44 -26.89 14.85 0.40
N LYS A 45 -26.71 15.86 1.26
CA LYS A 45 -27.39 15.97 2.55
C LYS A 45 -28.93 16.12 2.45
N GLU A 46 -29.46 16.45 1.26
CA GLU A 46 -30.88 16.57 0.96
C GLU A 46 -31.41 15.33 0.22
N ASP A 47 -30.62 14.25 0.17
CA ASP A 47 -30.91 12.99 -0.53
C ASP A 47 -31.10 13.17 -2.05
N LYS A 48 -30.49 14.22 -2.62
CA LYS A 48 -30.52 14.48 -4.05
C LYS A 48 -29.36 13.75 -4.75
N PRO A 49 -29.63 12.96 -5.81
CA PRO A 49 -28.58 12.25 -6.54
C PRO A 49 -27.77 13.18 -7.44
N HIS A 50 -26.45 12.99 -7.44
CA HIS A 50 -25.48 13.62 -8.32
C HIS A 50 -24.72 12.54 -9.09
N THR A 51 -24.93 12.48 -10.41
CA THR A 51 -24.23 11.49 -11.24
C THR A 51 -22.81 11.94 -11.57
N LEU A 52 -21.85 11.06 -11.31
CA LEU A 52 -20.44 11.22 -11.67
C LEU A 52 -20.03 10.17 -12.70
N VAL A 53 -19.11 10.53 -13.59
CA VAL A 53 -18.45 9.58 -14.49
C VAL A 53 -17.03 9.36 -13.99
N LEU A 54 -16.70 8.13 -13.62
CA LEU A 54 -15.38 7.77 -13.08
C LEU A 54 -14.69 6.73 -13.96
N PRO A 55 -13.35 6.75 -14.06
CA PRO A 55 -12.61 5.67 -14.70
C PRO A 55 -12.82 4.34 -13.96
N THR A 56 -12.98 3.25 -14.70
CA THR A 56 -13.10 1.90 -14.13
C THR A 56 -11.87 1.54 -13.29
N SER A 57 -10.68 2.04 -13.65
CA SER A 57 -9.46 1.86 -12.87
C SER A 57 -9.52 2.50 -11.47
N ALA A 58 -10.16 3.67 -11.33
CA ALA A 58 -10.35 4.31 -10.03
C ALA A 58 -11.34 3.53 -9.16
N LEU A 59 -12.40 2.98 -9.76
CA LEU A 59 -13.35 2.13 -9.05
C LEU A 59 -12.74 0.79 -8.62
N ARG A 60 -11.84 0.20 -9.43
CA ARG A 60 -11.06 -0.98 -9.02
C ARG A 60 -10.15 -0.67 -7.83
N LEU A 61 -9.46 0.47 -7.86
CA LEU A 61 -8.69 0.92 -6.70
C LEU A 61 -9.57 1.09 -5.46
N LEU A 62 -10.80 1.60 -5.62
CA LEU A 62 -11.75 1.69 -4.51
C LEU A 62 -12.13 0.30 -3.97
N VAL A 63 -12.28 -0.73 -4.81
CA VAL A 63 -12.49 -2.12 -4.34
C VAL A 63 -11.32 -2.59 -3.47
N ASP A 64 -10.07 -2.31 -3.87
CA ASP A 64 -8.89 -2.67 -3.08
C ASP A 64 -8.87 -1.92 -1.74
N ILE A 65 -9.17 -0.61 -1.76
CA ILE A 65 -9.29 0.22 -0.55
C ILE A 65 -10.36 -0.34 0.39
N LEU A 66 -11.54 -0.68 -0.13
CA LEU A 66 -12.62 -1.24 0.68
C LEU A 66 -12.25 -2.61 1.27
N GLY A 67 -11.44 -3.41 0.57
CA GLY A 67 -10.91 -4.67 1.11
C GLY A 67 -10.01 -4.47 2.32
N GLU A 68 -9.10 -3.51 2.27
CA GLU A 68 -8.25 -3.17 3.42
C GLU A 68 -9.07 -2.59 4.59
N LEU A 69 -10.02 -1.70 4.31
CA LEU A 69 -10.92 -1.16 5.34
C LEU A 69 -11.76 -2.27 5.98
N ALA A 70 -12.23 -3.25 5.20
CA ALA A 70 -12.96 -4.41 5.69
C ALA A 70 -12.13 -5.31 6.63
N LEU A 71 -10.80 -5.28 6.52
CA LEU A 71 -9.87 -5.94 7.44
C LEU A 71 -9.54 -5.09 8.68
N GLY A 72 -10.09 -3.88 8.78
CA GLY A 72 -9.77 -2.93 9.85
C GLY A 72 -8.48 -2.15 9.62
N ASN A 73 -7.89 -2.24 8.42
CA ASN A 73 -6.65 -1.54 8.09
C ASN A 73 -6.94 -0.10 7.66
N ALA A 74 -6.08 0.83 8.07
CA ALA A 74 -6.11 2.19 7.54
C ALA A 74 -5.43 2.22 6.16
N VAL A 75 -6.06 2.89 5.19
CA VAL A 75 -5.55 2.95 3.80
C VAL A 75 -5.02 4.33 3.45
N LYS A 76 -3.95 4.37 2.66
CA LYS A 76 -3.34 5.59 2.18
C LYS A 76 -2.99 5.48 0.70
N VAL A 77 -3.54 6.38 -0.11
CA VAL A 77 -3.19 6.49 -1.53
C VAL A 77 -1.95 7.38 -1.66
N VAL A 78 -0.87 6.82 -2.21
CA VAL A 78 0.38 7.55 -2.45
C VAL A 78 0.63 7.61 -3.96
N PRO A 79 0.83 8.80 -4.55
CA PRO A 79 1.18 8.90 -5.96
C PRO A 79 2.47 8.16 -6.27
N VAL A 80 2.53 7.45 -7.40
CA VAL A 80 3.72 6.67 -7.81
C VAL A 80 4.96 7.57 -7.99
N HIS A 81 4.76 8.81 -8.46
CA HIS A 81 5.83 9.78 -8.65
C HIS A 81 6.14 10.60 -7.37
N ALA A 82 5.56 10.24 -6.23
CA ALA A 82 5.86 10.92 -4.99
C ALA A 82 7.32 10.69 -4.56
N GLU A 83 7.96 11.76 -4.12
CA GLU A 83 9.20 11.68 -3.35
C GLU A 83 8.85 11.60 -1.87
N LEU A 84 9.35 10.54 -1.23
CA LEU A 84 9.19 10.27 0.18
C LEU A 84 10.32 10.90 0.98
N THR A 85 10.00 11.34 2.19
CA THR A 85 11.01 11.64 3.21
C THR A 85 11.64 10.35 3.74
N SER A 86 12.84 10.46 4.34
CA SER A 86 13.45 9.31 5.02
C SER A 86 12.61 8.78 6.19
N GLN A 87 11.66 9.54 6.73
CA GLN A 87 10.78 9.00 7.77
C GLN A 87 9.69 8.13 7.12
N GLU A 88 8.97 8.67 6.14
CA GLU A 88 7.92 7.94 5.42
C GLU A 88 8.44 6.64 4.79
N ALA A 89 9.63 6.69 4.20
CA ALA A 89 10.26 5.51 3.62
C ALA A 89 10.66 4.46 4.69
N ALA A 90 11.05 4.90 5.89
CA ALA A 90 11.42 4.00 6.98
C ALA A 90 10.17 3.31 7.54
N ASP A 91 9.09 4.08 7.70
CA ASP A 91 7.78 3.57 8.14
C ASP A 91 7.26 2.52 7.14
N LEU A 92 7.34 2.79 5.83
CA LEU A 92 6.93 1.84 4.78
C LEU A 92 7.76 0.54 4.75
N LEU A 93 9.04 0.61 5.12
CA LEU A 93 9.91 -0.57 5.19
C LEU A 93 9.88 -1.26 6.56
N ASN A 94 9.10 -0.76 7.52
CA ASN A 94 9.10 -1.22 8.92
C ASN A 94 10.51 -1.28 9.53
N VAL A 95 11.32 -0.24 9.30
CA VAL A 95 12.68 -0.11 9.86
C VAL A 95 12.85 1.21 10.58
N SER A 96 13.89 1.32 11.41
CA SER A 96 14.23 2.60 12.02
C SER A 96 14.77 3.58 10.97
N ARG A 97 14.43 4.86 11.11
CA ARG A 97 14.97 5.91 10.24
C ARG A 97 16.51 5.94 10.20
N PRO A 98 17.26 5.80 11.31
CA PRO A 98 18.72 5.72 11.25
C PRO A 98 19.21 4.56 10.38
N HIS A 99 18.56 3.40 10.47
CA HIS A 99 18.90 2.23 9.66
C HIS A 99 18.63 2.50 8.17
N LEU A 100 17.48 3.09 7.82
CA LEU A 100 17.23 3.51 6.45
C LEU A 100 18.31 4.48 5.94
N VAL A 101 18.65 5.51 6.71
CA VAL A 101 19.66 6.49 6.30
C VAL A 101 21.00 5.83 6.03
N LYS A 102 21.40 4.84 6.85
CA LYS A 102 22.61 4.05 6.61
C LYS A 102 22.54 3.32 5.26
N MET A 103 21.44 2.61 4.99
CA MET A 103 21.24 1.90 3.71
C MET A 103 21.29 2.84 2.49
N LEU A 104 20.75 4.06 2.63
CA LEU A 104 20.80 5.07 1.56
C LEU A 104 22.24 5.53 1.28
N GLU A 105 23.02 5.80 2.32
CA GLU A 105 24.42 6.21 2.16
C GLU A 105 25.32 5.06 1.65
N GLU A 106 24.93 3.82 1.91
CA GLU A 106 25.55 2.61 1.35
C GLU A 106 25.14 2.34 -0.12
N GLY A 107 24.21 3.14 -0.67
CA GLY A 107 23.77 3.05 -2.07
C GLY A 107 22.73 1.96 -2.34
N ALA A 108 22.15 1.35 -1.31
CA ALA A 108 21.18 0.26 -1.46
C ALA A 108 19.87 0.70 -2.14
N ILE A 109 19.49 1.98 -1.97
CA ILE A 109 18.30 2.57 -2.59
C ILE A 109 18.68 3.95 -3.14
N PRO A 110 18.37 4.25 -4.42
CA PRO A 110 18.58 5.57 -4.99
C PRO A 110 17.87 6.67 -4.19
N PHE A 111 18.54 7.80 -4.01
CA PHE A 111 17.96 8.97 -3.37
C PHE A 111 18.52 10.28 -3.94
N THR A 112 17.76 11.35 -3.81
CA THR A 112 18.18 12.71 -4.13
C THR A 112 18.28 13.54 -2.84
N LYS A 113 19.06 14.63 -2.89
CA LYS A 113 19.13 15.60 -1.79
C LYS A 113 18.40 16.88 -2.21
N THR A 114 17.42 17.30 -1.41
CA THR A 114 16.80 18.63 -1.50
C THR A 114 17.31 19.44 -0.32
N GLY A 115 18.34 20.25 -0.57
CA GLY A 115 19.09 20.91 0.49
C GLY A 115 19.78 19.88 1.40
N ARG A 116 19.43 19.88 2.70
CA ARG A 116 19.98 18.93 3.70
C ARG A 116 19.16 17.64 3.83
N HIS A 117 18.00 17.57 3.18
CA HIS A 117 17.08 16.44 3.34
C HIS A 117 17.21 15.46 2.19
N ARG A 118 17.08 14.17 2.49
CA ARG A 118 17.01 13.10 1.49
C ARG A 118 15.57 12.93 1.02
N ARG A 119 15.44 12.55 -0.26
CA ARG A 119 14.19 12.25 -0.95
C ARG A 119 14.35 10.94 -1.69
N ILE A 120 13.39 10.04 -1.53
CA ILE A 120 13.41 8.70 -2.12
C ILE A 120 12.17 8.57 -3.00
N ARG A 121 12.32 8.18 -4.25
CA ARG A 121 11.14 7.95 -5.10
C ARG A 121 10.39 6.73 -4.57
N PHE A 122 9.06 6.82 -4.48
CA PHE A 122 8.24 5.71 -4.02
C PHE A 122 8.50 4.43 -4.84
N SER A 123 8.64 4.55 -6.16
CA SER A 123 8.96 3.42 -7.04
C SER A 123 10.27 2.71 -6.68
N ASP A 124 11.32 3.48 -6.39
CA ASP A 124 12.64 2.93 -6.05
C ASP A 124 12.60 2.21 -4.69
N LEU A 125 11.83 2.77 -3.74
CA LEU A 125 11.62 2.15 -2.43
C LEU A 125 10.87 0.82 -2.54
N MET A 126 9.80 0.77 -3.34
CA MET A 126 9.00 -0.45 -3.52
C MET A 126 9.79 -1.52 -4.28
N ALA A 127 10.56 -1.14 -5.29
CA ALA A 127 11.45 -2.07 -6.00
C ALA A 127 12.49 -2.69 -5.06
N PHE A 128 13.07 -1.90 -4.15
CA PHE A 128 13.95 -2.42 -3.11
C PHE A 128 13.23 -3.39 -2.17
N LYS A 129 12.03 -3.01 -1.69
CA LYS A 129 11.24 -3.85 -0.79
C LYS A 129 10.94 -5.21 -1.42
N GLN A 130 10.48 -5.22 -2.67
CA GLN A 130 10.13 -6.45 -3.37
C GLN A 130 11.34 -7.39 -3.49
N ARG A 131 12.49 -6.89 -3.95
CA ARG A 131 13.71 -7.69 -4.03
C ARG A 131 14.11 -8.29 -2.67
N ARG A 132 14.03 -7.49 -1.61
CA ARG A 132 14.35 -7.94 -0.25
C ARG A 132 13.40 -9.04 0.23
N ASP A 133 12.12 -8.91 -0.07
CA ASP A 133 11.11 -9.90 0.31
C ASP A 133 11.34 -11.22 -0.45
N GLU A 134 11.70 -11.14 -1.74
CA GLU A 134 12.10 -12.29 -2.57
C GLU A 134 13.36 -12.99 -2.01
N GLU A 135 14.43 -12.25 -1.74
CA GLU A 135 15.67 -12.76 -1.12
C GLU A 135 15.40 -13.43 0.24
N SER A 136 14.50 -12.86 1.05
CA SER A 136 14.11 -13.42 2.34
C SER A 136 13.34 -14.73 2.19
N GLN A 137 12.47 -14.84 1.18
CA GLN A 137 11.71 -16.05 0.91
C GLN A 137 12.64 -17.18 0.44
N GLU A 138 13.55 -16.89 -0.49
CA GLU A 138 14.55 -17.86 -0.96
C GLU A 138 15.41 -18.40 0.19
N ALA A 139 15.89 -17.52 1.08
CA ALA A 139 16.66 -17.92 2.26
C ALA A 139 15.84 -18.80 3.24
N MET A 140 14.55 -18.53 3.39
CA MET A 140 13.67 -19.36 4.22
C MET A 140 13.47 -20.75 3.62
N GLU A 141 13.23 -20.83 2.31
CA GLU A 141 13.08 -22.10 1.59
C GLU A 141 14.37 -22.94 1.66
N GLU A 142 15.54 -22.29 1.60
CA GLU A 142 16.84 -22.91 1.81
C GLU A 142 16.96 -23.53 3.21
N LEU A 143 16.62 -22.77 4.27
CA LEU A 143 16.67 -23.26 5.65
C LEU A 143 15.71 -24.45 5.86
N VAL A 144 14.52 -24.40 5.28
CA VAL A 144 13.55 -25.51 5.34
C VAL A 144 14.10 -26.75 4.65
N ARG A 145 14.73 -26.60 3.49
CA ARG A 145 15.35 -27.71 2.77
C ARG A 145 16.48 -28.34 3.58
N GLN A 146 17.39 -27.53 4.12
CA GLN A 146 18.49 -27.99 4.98
C GLN A 146 17.97 -28.71 6.24
N THR A 147 16.89 -28.21 6.85
CA THR A 147 16.27 -28.83 8.03
C THR A 147 15.70 -30.22 7.70
N ARG A 148 15.07 -30.37 6.54
CA ARG A 148 14.57 -31.67 6.05
C ARG A 148 15.71 -32.65 5.75
N GLU A 149 16.77 -32.18 5.11
CA GLU A 149 17.97 -32.99 4.79
C GLU A 149 18.68 -33.48 6.07
N LEU A 150 18.70 -32.66 7.11
CA LEU A 150 19.30 -32.99 8.41
C LEU A 150 18.38 -33.81 9.33
N GLY A 151 17.16 -34.12 8.91
CA GLY A 151 16.19 -34.88 9.71
C GLY A 151 15.77 -34.18 11.00
N LEU A 152 15.88 -32.84 11.06
CA LEU A 152 15.54 -32.01 12.23
C LEU A 152 14.08 -31.53 12.19
N GLY A 153 13.22 -32.19 11.42
CA GLY A 153 11.78 -31.91 11.44
C GLY A 153 11.22 -32.28 12.80
N TYR A 154 10.40 -31.40 13.39
CA TYR A 154 9.65 -31.73 14.60
C TYR A 154 8.74 -32.93 14.30
N ASP A 155 9.08 -34.10 14.85
CA ASP A 155 8.15 -35.21 14.99
C ASP A 155 6.99 -34.72 15.90
N GLU A 156 5.75 -34.92 15.47
CA GLU A 156 4.53 -34.55 16.21
C GLU A 156 4.41 -35.22 17.58
#